data_AF-A0A937PJC1-F1
#
_entry.id   AF-A0A937PJC1-F1
#
_cell.length_a   1.000
_cell.length_b   1.000
_cell.length_c   1.000
_cell.angle_alpha   90.00
_cell.angle_beta   90.00
_cell.angle_gamma   90.00
#
_symmetry.space_group_name_H-M   'P 1'
#
loop_
_entity.id
_entity.type
_entity.pdbx_description
1 polymer ?
#
loop_
_entity_poly.entity_id
_entity_poly.type
_entity_poly.pdbx_seq_one_letter_code
_entity_poly.pdbx_strand_id
1 'polypeptide(L)'
;MCAFDCIYCQLGKTNVFTNERRVFVPVTKIIEELDLLPPVQIDYITFSGMGEPTLAENLGQMIKAIKKIRNEKIAVLTNSSLLNENGENVEVSAKGLLARVLQHEIDHLKGKLIIDYMKFLEKIEFKVKKRRGSYANL
;
A
#
# COMPACT_ATOMS: atom_id res chain seq x y z
N MET A 1 0.18 -7.99 -5.87
CA MET A 1 1.49 -7.32 -5.74
C MET A 1 1.24 -5.99 -5.05
N CYS A 2 1.74 -5.80 -3.83
CA CYS A 2 1.43 -4.64 -2.98
C CYS A 2 2.70 -4.10 -2.33
N ALA A 3 2.67 -2.86 -1.85
CA ALA A 3 3.78 -2.28 -1.08
C ALA A 3 4.03 -3.03 0.26
N PHE A 4 2.98 -3.63 0.84
CA PHE A 4 3.04 -4.41 2.07
C PHE A 4 1.96 -5.50 2.11
N ASP A 5 2.09 -6.41 3.09
CA ASP A 5 1.15 -7.52 3.31
C ASP A 5 -0.01 -7.02 4.19
N CYS A 6 -1.07 -6.51 3.55
CA CYS A 6 -2.22 -5.97 4.26
C CYS A 6 -3.03 -7.10 4.90
N ILE A 7 -3.17 -7.08 6.24
CA ILE A 7 -3.97 -8.07 6.99
C ILE A 7 -5.46 -8.06 6.63
N TYR A 8 -5.93 -6.98 6.01
CA TYR A 8 -7.31 -6.78 5.55
C TYR A 8 -7.49 -7.06 4.05
N CYS A 9 -6.47 -7.62 3.37
CA CYS A 9 -6.57 -7.92 1.95
C CYS A 9 -7.56 -9.05 1.68
N GLN A 10 -8.59 -8.79 0.86
CA GLN A 10 -9.57 -9.79 0.44
C GLN A 10 -8.95 -10.92 -0.40
N LEU A 11 -7.77 -10.69 -0.98
CA LEU A 11 -7.03 -11.66 -1.79
C LEU A 11 -6.04 -12.51 -0.97
N GLY A 12 -5.92 -12.25 0.34
CA GLY A 12 -5.00 -12.96 1.21
C GLY A 12 -3.55 -12.45 1.13
N LYS A 13 -2.64 -13.26 1.68
CA LYS A 13 -1.23 -12.90 1.83
C LYS A 13 -0.51 -12.77 0.49
N THR A 14 0.40 -11.81 0.38
CA THR A 14 1.29 -11.70 -0.77
C THR A 14 2.75 -11.94 -0.38
N ASN A 15 3.47 -12.69 -1.20
CA ASN A 15 4.93 -12.86 -1.08
C ASN A 15 5.69 -11.95 -2.07
N VAL A 16 4.97 -11.13 -2.84
CA VAL A 16 5.53 -10.29 -3.90
C VAL A 16 5.24 -8.83 -3.59
N PHE A 17 6.25 -8.17 -3.05
CA PHE A 17 6.20 -6.76 -2.67
C PHE A 17 6.85 -5.88 -3.72
N THR A 18 6.25 -4.73 -3.99
CA THR A 18 6.89 -3.69 -4.80
C THR A 18 6.36 -2.31 -4.43
N ASN A 19 7.22 -1.32 -4.55
CA ASN A 19 6.85 0.10 -4.61
C ASN A 19 7.05 0.67 -6.02
N GLU A 20 7.55 -0.13 -6.96
CA GLU A 20 7.79 0.30 -8.33
C GLU A 20 6.47 0.49 -9.06
N ARG A 21 6.25 1.71 -9.55
CA ARG A 21 5.12 2.04 -10.38
C ARG A 21 5.43 1.64 -11.82
N ARG A 22 4.45 1.02 -12.48
CA ARG A 22 4.56 0.62 -13.89
C ARG A 22 3.19 0.54 -14.54
N VAL A 23 3.18 0.37 -15.85
CA VAL A 23 1.96 0.09 -16.61
C VAL A 23 1.66 -1.41 -16.53
N PHE A 24 0.64 -1.78 -15.76
CA PHE A 24 0.17 -3.17 -15.64
C PHE A 24 -0.87 -3.51 -16.71
N VAL A 25 -1.76 -2.55 -16.99
CA VAL A 25 -2.81 -2.67 -18.00
C VAL A 25 -2.82 -1.37 -18.81
N PRO A 26 -2.72 -1.43 -20.15
CA PRO A 26 -2.85 -0.25 -20.99
C PRO A 26 -4.22 0.42 -20.84
N VAL A 27 -4.28 1.75 -20.95
CA VAL A 27 -5.53 2.51 -20.82
C VAL A 27 -6.57 2.05 -21.86
N THR A 28 -6.14 1.78 -23.09
CA THR A 28 -7.01 1.36 -24.19
C THR A 28 -7.80 0.10 -23.87
N LYS A 29 -7.14 -0.90 -23.27
CA LYS A 29 -7.76 -2.16 -22.88
C LYS A 29 -8.93 -1.97 -21.91
N ILE A 30 -8.78 -1.09 -20.93
CA ILE A 30 -9.86 -0.81 -19.96
C ILE A 30 -11.05 -0.14 -20.65
N ILE A 31 -10.79 0.77 -21.59
CA ILE A 31 -11.85 1.44 -22.35
C ILE A 31 -12.60 0.42 -23.23
N GLU A 32 -11.87 -0.44 -23.95
CA GLU A 32 -12.45 -1.53 -24.74
C GLU A 32 -13.31 -2.48 -23.88
N GLU A 33 -12.85 -2.86 -22.69
CA GLU A 33 -13.61 -3.71 -21.78
C GLU A 33 -14.89 -3.03 -21.25
N LEU A 34 -14.84 -1.71 -21.00
CA LEU A 34 -16.01 -0.95 -20.55
C LEU A 34 -17.07 -0.78 -21.64
N ASP A 35 -16.67 -0.68 -22.91
CA ASP A 35 -17.58 -0.57 -24.05
C ASP A 35 -18.33 -1.89 -24.32
N LEU A 36 -17.79 -3.02 -23.86
CA LEU A 36 -18.42 -4.35 -23.96
C LEU A 36 -19.43 -4.62 -22.84
N LEU A 37 -19.58 -3.71 -21.87
CA LEU A 37 -20.52 -3.92 -20.78
C LEU A 37 -21.97 -3.94 -21.30
N PRO A 38 -22.80 -4.89 -20.83
CA PRO A 38 -24.22 -4.87 -21.15
C PRO A 38 -24.89 -3.61 -20.60
N PRO A 39 -26.07 -3.22 -21.10
CA PRO A 39 -26.81 -2.07 -20.57
C PRO A 39 -27.33 -2.39 -19.15
N VAL A 40 -26.48 -2.16 -18.16
CA VAL A 40 -26.77 -2.30 -16.74
C VAL A 40 -26.56 -0.97 -16.06
N GLN A 41 -27.38 -0.69 -15.04
CA GLN A 41 -27.20 0.51 -14.23
C GLN A 41 -25.99 0.33 -13.32
N ILE A 42 -25.05 1.29 -13.37
CA ILE A 42 -23.84 1.28 -12.57
C ILE A 42 -23.79 2.58 -11.77
N ASP A 43 -23.67 2.46 -10.45
CA ASP A 43 -23.51 3.61 -9.57
C ASP A 43 -22.04 4.04 -9.45
N TYR A 44 -21.15 3.05 -9.43
CA TYR A 44 -19.71 3.24 -9.24
C TYR A 44 -18.87 2.34 -10.13
N ILE A 45 -17.83 2.91 -10.72
CA ILE A 45 -16.70 2.19 -11.33
C ILE A 45 -15.58 2.14 -10.30
N THR A 46 -15.21 0.94 -9.85
CA THR A 46 -14.24 0.76 -8.77
C THR A 46 -12.92 0.22 -9.29
N PHE A 47 -11.81 0.91 -8.99
CA PHE A 47 -10.47 0.37 -9.13
C PHE A 47 -10.12 -0.45 -7.89
N SER A 48 -10.12 -1.76 -8.08
CA SER A 48 -9.69 -2.78 -7.11
C SER A 48 -8.97 -3.90 -7.88
N GLY A 49 -8.11 -4.68 -7.24
CA GLY A 49 -7.44 -5.78 -7.95
C GLY A 49 -6.33 -6.47 -7.17
N MET A 50 -5.57 -7.29 -7.91
CA MET A 50 -4.39 -8.05 -7.45
C MET A 50 -3.19 -7.16 -7.14
N GLY A 51 -3.40 -6.13 -6.34
CA GLY A 51 -2.37 -5.18 -5.98
C GLY A 51 -2.93 -3.85 -5.52
N GLU A 52 -2.03 -3.02 -5.01
CA GLU A 52 -2.35 -1.64 -4.70
C GLU A 52 -2.59 -0.85 -5.99
N PRO A 53 -3.80 -0.29 -6.24
CA PRO A 53 -4.09 0.42 -7.48
C PRO A 53 -3.13 1.56 -7.80
N THR A 54 -2.62 2.26 -6.78
CA THR A 54 -1.69 3.39 -6.98
C THR A 54 -0.32 2.97 -7.53
N LEU A 55 0.02 1.68 -7.53
CA LEU A 55 1.18 1.14 -8.25
C LEU A 55 1.03 1.24 -9.77
N ALA A 56 -0.21 1.30 -10.31
CA ALA A 56 -0.39 1.57 -11.72
C ALA A 56 0.01 3.02 -12.02
N GLU A 57 1.12 3.18 -12.74
CA GLU A 57 1.66 4.49 -13.12
C GLU A 57 0.62 5.32 -13.90
N ASN A 58 -0.13 4.63 -14.77
CA ASN A 58 -1.17 5.18 -15.61
C ASN A 58 -2.55 5.27 -14.93
N LEU A 59 -2.70 5.04 -13.62
CA LEU A 59 -4.00 5.09 -12.93
C LEU A 59 -4.75 6.42 -13.16
N GLY A 60 -4.05 7.54 -13.02
CA GLY A 60 -4.64 8.86 -13.25
C GLY A 60 -5.09 9.05 -14.71
N GLN A 61 -4.37 8.47 -15.67
CA GLN A 61 -4.75 8.51 -17.08
C GLN A 61 -5.99 7.65 -17.33
N MET A 62 -6.05 6.45 -16.73
CA MET A 62 -7.22 5.57 -16.79
C MET A 62 -8.47 6.26 -16.24
N ILE A 63 -8.39 6.82 -15.03
CA ILE A 63 -9.51 7.56 -14.41
C ILE A 63 -9.98 8.71 -15.31
N LYS A 64 -9.05 9.51 -15.85
CA LYS A 64 -9.38 10.61 -16.76
C LYS A 64 -10.02 10.13 -18.06
N ALA A 65 -9.55 9.01 -18.62
CA ALA A 65 -10.12 8.45 -19.84
C ALA A 65 -11.54 7.92 -19.61
N ILE A 66 -11.78 7.18 -18.51
CA ILE A 66 -13.11 6.70 -18.14
C ILE A 66 -14.07 7.88 -17.93
N LYS A 67 -13.67 8.92 -17.20
CA LYS A 67 -14.53 10.12 -16.99
C LYS A 67 -14.90 10.87 -18.27
N LYS A 68 -14.22 10.64 -19.39
CA LYS A 68 -14.59 11.24 -20.69
C LYS A 68 -15.71 10.50 -21.40
N ILE A 69 -15.88 9.21 -21.12
CA ILE A 69 -16.84 8.33 -21.79
C ILE A 69 -17.97 7.86 -20.86
N ARG A 70 -17.80 8.04 -19.54
CA ARG A 70 -18.69 7.57 -18.47
C ARG A 70 -18.93 8.66 -17.44
N ASN A 71 -20.14 8.70 -16.89
CA ASN A 71 -20.57 9.70 -15.91
C ASN A 71 -20.68 9.11 -14.48
N GLU A 72 -20.52 7.81 -14.36
CA GLU A 72 -20.55 7.07 -13.11
C GLU A 72 -19.46 7.54 -12.14
N LYS A 73 -19.74 7.44 -10.85
CA LYS A 73 -18.75 7.81 -9.83
C LYS A 73 -17.59 6.83 -9.88
N ILE A 74 -16.38 7.30 -9.59
CA ILE A 74 -15.19 6.45 -9.53
C ILE A 74 -14.75 6.30 -8.09
N ALA A 75 -14.55 5.06 -7.66
CA ALA A 75 -13.95 4.72 -6.37
C ALA A 75 -12.59 4.03 -6.59
N VAL A 76 -11.61 4.33 -5.74
CA VAL A 76 -10.32 3.64 -5.75
C VAL A 76 -10.09 3.05 -4.37
N LEU A 77 -9.95 1.73 -4.29
CA LEU A 77 -9.66 1.04 -3.04
C LEU A 77 -8.15 0.95 -2.86
N THR A 78 -7.60 1.86 -2.08
CA THR A 78 -6.16 2.01 -1.85
C THR A 78 -5.79 1.71 -0.41
N ASN A 79 -4.59 1.17 -0.21
CA ASN A 79 -3.92 1.02 1.08
C ASN A 79 -3.14 2.28 1.51
N SER A 80 -3.20 3.35 0.70
CA SER A 80 -2.57 4.66 0.91
C SER A 80 -1.05 4.65 1.04
N SER A 81 -0.35 3.55 0.72
CA SER A 81 1.11 3.47 0.87
C SER A 81 1.90 4.45 0.01
N LEU A 82 1.24 5.03 -1.00
CA LEU A 82 1.83 5.96 -1.96
C LEU A 82 1.18 7.35 -1.92
N LEU A 83 0.32 7.68 -0.95
CA LEU A 83 -0.44 8.94 -0.92
C LEU A 83 -0.05 9.84 0.27
N ASN A 84 -0.04 11.17 0.11
CA ASN A 84 0.09 12.16 1.19
C ASN A 84 -1.30 12.53 1.79
N GLU A 85 -1.35 13.45 2.76
CA GLU A 85 -2.63 13.91 3.34
C GLU A 85 -3.59 14.53 2.32
N ASN A 86 -3.08 14.99 1.17
CA ASN A 86 -3.86 15.55 0.08
C ASN A 86 -4.27 14.51 -0.97
N GLY A 87 -3.93 13.22 -0.77
CA GLY A 87 -4.21 12.15 -1.71
C GLY A 87 -3.34 12.18 -2.97
N GLU A 88 -2.20 12.87 -2.92
CA GLU A 88 -1.24 12.98 -4.03
C GLU A 88 -0.17 11.90 -3.91
N ASN A 89 0.37 11.44 -5.05
CA ASN A 89 1.44 10.45 -5.03
C ASN A 89 2.69 11.01 -4.35
N VAL A 90 3.29 10.23 -3.46
CA VAL A 90 4.50 10.61 -2.74
C VAL A 90 5.60 9.60 -2.99
N GLU A 91 6.77 10.11 -3.34
CA GLU A 91 8.02 9.36 -3.33
C GLU A 91 8.99 10.12 -2.44
N VAL A 92 9.47 9.47 -1.37
CA VAL A 92 10.33 10.12 -0.38
C VAL A 92 11.69 9.46 -0.37
N SER A 93 12.72 10.23 -0.73
CA SER A 93 14.12 9.84 -0.51
C SER A 93 14.57 10.33 0.86
N ALA A 94 15.01 9.41 1.72
CA ALA A 94 15.45 9.72 3.07
C ALA A 94 16.81 9.11 3.36
N LYS A 95 17.60 9.78 4.22
CA LYS A 95 18.90 9.29 4.70
C LYS A 95 19.03 9.51 6.21
N GLY A 96 19.99 8.83 6.82
CA GLY A 96 20.31 8.99 8.24
C GLY A 96 19.13 8.68 9.17
N LEU A 97 18.86 9.60 10.09
CA LEU A 97 17.82 9.41 11.11
C LEU A 97 16.42 9.29 10.50
N LEU A 98 16.10 10.12 9.50
CA LEU A 98 14.78 10.09 8.84
C LEU A 98 14.54 8.74 8.15
N ALA A 99 15.55 8.18 7.49
CA ALA A 99 15.44 6.84 6.90
C ALA A 99 15.16 5.77 7.96
N ARG A 100 15.78 5.88 9.15
CA ARG A 100 15.56 4.92 10.25
C ARG A 100 14.15 5.05 10.85
N VAL A 101 13.64 6.28 11.02
CA VAL A 101 12.27 6.53 11.49
C VAL A 101 11.25 5.97 10.49
N LEU A 102 11.41 6.24 9.19
CA LEU A 102 10.51 5.69 8.18
C LEU A 102 10.54 4.15 8.17
N GLN A 103 11.73 3.54 8.28
CA GLN A 103 11.84 2.09 8.38
C GLN A 103 11.14 1.52 9.62
N HIS A 104 11.25 2.21 10.76
CA HIS A 104 10.59 1.82 12.02
C HIS A 104 9.05 1.79 11.88
N GLU A 105 8.46 2.85 11.33
CA GLU A 105 7.02 2.91 11.13
C GLU A 105 6.54 1.87 10.09
N ILE A 106 7.30 1.68 9.00
CA ILE A 106 7.01 0.64 8.00
C ILE A 106 7.07 -0.76 8.63
N ASP A 107 8.01 -1.03 9.54
CA ASP A 107 8.09 -2.29 10.26
C ASP A 107 6.85 -2.52 11.14
N HIS A 108 6.32 -1.49 11.79
CA HIS A 108 5.08 -1.58 12.55
C HIS A 108 3.86 -1.94 11.70
N LEU A 109 3.75 -1.41 10.47
CA LEU A 109 2.72 -1.83 9.52
C LEU A 109 2.83 -3.31 9.15
N LYS A 110 4.02 -3.89 9.25
CA LYS A 110 4.29 -5.31 9.01
C LYS A 110 4.24 -6.15 10.29
N GLY A 111 3.81 -5.56 11.41
CA GLY A 111 3.78 -6.22 12.72
C GLY A 111 5.16 -6.56 13.29
N LYS A 112 6.23 -5.93 12.79
CA LYS A 112 7.61 -6.09 13.27
C LYS A 112 7.96 -4.99 14.25
N LEU A 113 8.78 -5.34 15.23
CA LEU A 113 9.37 -4.42 16.19
C LEU A 113 10.88 -4.35 15.96
N ILE A 114 11.51 -3.24 16.36
CA ILE A 114 12.97 -3.07 16.25
C ILE A 114 13.76 -4.19 16.94
N ILE A 115 13.19 -4.76 18.01
CA ILE A 115 13.78 -5.89 18.74
C ILE A 115 13.85 -7.16 17.90
N ASP A 116 13.02 -7.30 16.87
CA ASP A 116 13.02 -8.48 16.00
C ASP A 116 14.31 -8.58 15.17
N TYR A 117 15.02 -7.47 14.98
CA TYR A 117 16.32 -7.41 14.30
C TYR A 117 17.53 -7.60 15.23
N MET A 118 17.32 -7.62 16.55
CA MET A 118 18.40 -7.86 17.51
C MET A 118 18.93 -9.30 17.41
N LYS A 119 20.21 -9.48 17.74
CA LYS A 119 20.81 -10.82 17.80
C LYS A 119 20.20 -11.64 18.92
N PHE A 120 20.25 -12.97 18.80
CA PHE A 120 19.62 -13.89 19.77
C PHE A 120 20.04 -13.63 21.22
N LEU A 121 21.33 -13.34 21.45
CA LEU A 121 21.86 -13.04 22.79
C LEU A 121 21.29 -11.71 23.35
N GLU A 122 21.19 -10.67 22.54
CA GLU A 122 20.62 -9.37 22.92
C GLU A 122 19.12 -9.47 23.22
N LYS A 123 18.39 -10.31 22.46
CA LYS A 123 16.97 -10.62 22.74
C LYS A 123 16.78 -11.30 24.09
N ILE A 124 17.70 -12.18 24.50
CA ILE A 124 17.67 -12.83 25.81
C ILE A 124 17.90 -11.79 26.91
N GLU A 125 18.94 -10.95 26.80
CA GLU A 125 19.19 -9.89 27.77
C GLU A 125 18.01 -8.93 27.91
N PHE A 126 17.40 -8.52 26.79
CA PHE A 126 16.23 -7.67 26.77
C PHE A 126 15.01 -8.33 27.46
N LYS A 127 14.75 -9.62 27.19
CA LYS A 127 13.67 -10.38 27.87
C LYS A 127 13.92 -10.52 29.37
N VAL A 128 15.17 -10.72 29.79
CA VAL A 128 15.56 -10.81 31.21
C VAL A 128 15.37 -9.47 31.92
N LYS A 129 15.76 -8.35 31.28
CA LYS A 129 15.55 -6.98 31.81
C LYS A 129 14.06 -6.64 31.92
N LYS A 130 13.24 -7.02 30.93
CA LYS A 130 11.78 -6.79 30.96
C LYS A 130 11.08 -7.59 32.09
N ARG A 131 11.52 -8.82 32.37
CA ARG A 131 10.99 -9.65 33.49
C ARG A 131 11.38 -9.13 34.88
N ARG A 132 12.48 -8.38 34.98
CA ARG A 132 12.95 -7.77 36.25
C ARG A 132 12.26 -6.45 36.60
N GLY A 133 11.30 -5.97 35.79
CA GLY A 133 10.43 -4.85 36.15
C GLY A 133 11.12 -3.47 36.21
N SER A 134 12.30 -3.27 35.62
CA SER A 134 13.03 -1.99 35.71
C SER A 134 12.66 -0.96 34.63
N TYR A 135 11.38 -0.83 34.27
CA TYR A 135 10.86 0.27 33.44
C TYR A 135 9.65 0.97 34.09
N ALA A 136 9.60 1.00 35.43
CA ALA A 136 8.61 1.78 36.17
C ALA A 136 9.03 3.24 36.41
N ASN A 137 10.16 3.72 35.92
CA ASN A 137 10.59 5.12 36.05
C ASN A 137 11.43 5.56 34.85
N LEU A 138 10.77 6.08 33.81
CA LEU A 138 11.24 7.14 32.92
C LEU A 138 10.01 7.79 32.30
#